data_AF-K9H432-F1
#
_entry.id   AF-K9H432-F1
#
_cell.length_a   1.000
_cell.length_b   1.000
_cell.length_c   1.000
_cell.angle_alpha   90.00
_cell.angle_beta   90.00
_cell.angle_gamma   90.00
#
_symmetry.space_group_name_H-M   'P 1'
#
loop_
_entity.id
_entity.type
_entity.pdbx_description
1 polymer ?
#
loop_
_entity_poly.entity_id
_entity_poly.type
_entity_poly.pdbx_seq_one_letter_code
_entity_poly.pdbx_strand_id
1 'polypeptide(L)'
;MAAQALRPAAASVHRKGSDAAPMRIFRHYEEVSPDVRGAVIALGNFDGVHRGHRVVLGTALRIARETGAPAAAMTFEPHPRMVFRPDLEPFRLTSFRTKSRHIAALGLDFLYAQHFDTAFASKTAEDFVRDVLVAGLGVSHVVVGADYVFGKGRQGDVAFLRQMAADHGFDVTSVGSVTAEDGTIYSSTNIRGALRDARPRDAARLLGRFWEIEGRVEHGDKRGRTIGFPTANVSIGELLRPAVGVYAVRAGVDAGENTVWMDGVANFGRRPTFDKQTLLLEVHLFDRQIDLYGEHLRVALVDHLRGERKFSGLEELKAQIQRDEAEARRILATLPGHGEAAPEVAWPDAFDAPGPASS
;
A
#
# COMPACT_ATOMS: atom_id res chain seq x y z
N MET A 1 44.43 21.87 -30.80
CA MET A 1 43.88 20.71 -31.53
C MET A 1 43.43 19.69 -30.51
N ALA A 2 42.12 19.47 -30.45
CA ALA A 2 41.42 18.82 -29.35
C ALA A 2 41.62 17.30 -29.34
N ALA A 3 42.01 16.75 -28.19
CA ALA A 3 42.00 15.32 -27.92
C ALA A 3 40.59 14.91 -27.49
N GLN A 4 39.99 14.02 -28.28
CA GLN A 4 38.64 13.50 -28.11
C GLN A 4 38.69 12.36 -27.09
N ALA A 5 38.23 12.60 -25.86
CA ALA A 5 38.10 11.56 -24.85
C ALA A 5 36.84 10.72 -25.13
N LEU A 6 37.03 9.43 -25.43
CA LEU A 6 35.95 8.45 -25.48
C LEU A 6 35.31 8.32 -24.09
N ARG A 7 34.01 8.63 -24.00
CA ARG A 7 33.16 8.26 -22.87
C ARG A 7 32.86 6.76 -22.94
N PRO A 8 32.90 6.00 -21.83
CA PRO A 8 32.35 4.66 -21.83
C PRO A 8 30.82 4.74 -21.94
N ALA A 9 30.26 3.93 -22.83
CA ALA A 9 28.83 3.82 -23.04
C ALA A 9 28.14 3.35 -21.76
N ALA A 10 27.20 4.15 -21.26
CA ALA A 10 26.27 3.72 -20.22
C ALA A 10 25.40 2.58 -20.80
N ALA A 11 25.65 1.36 -20.34
CA ALA A 11 24.79 0.22 -20.62
C ALA A 11 23.46 0.43 -19.86
N SER A 12 22.52 1.09 -20.53
CA SER A 12 21.10 1.06 -20.20
C SER A 12 20.62 -0.39 -20.29
N VAL A 13 20.56 -1.09 -19.17
CA VAL A 13 19.86 -2.38 -19.08
C VAL A 13 18.45 -2.09 -18.58
N HIS A 14 17.59 -1.70 -19.51
CA HIS A 14 16.15 -1.88 -19.33
C HIS A 14 15.87 -3.39 -19.25
N ARG A 15 15.71 -3.92 -18.03
CA ARG A 15 15.09 -5.25 -17.87
C ARG A 15 13.63 -5.13 -18.31
N LYS A 16 13.34 -5.54 -19.55
CA LYS A 16 11.99 -5.93 -19.96
C LYS A 16 11.49 -7.03 -19.01
N GLY A 17 10.25 -6.91 -18.53
CA GLY A 17 9.65 -7.82 -17.58
C GLY A 17 9.54 -9.26 -18.10
N SER A 18 9.92 -10.22 -17.25
CA SER A 18 9.33 -11.56 -17.06
C SER A 18 10.28 -12.55 -16.34
N ASP A 19 11.55 -12.22 -16.12
CA ASP A 19 12.55 -13.17 -15.58
C ASP A 19 12.96 -12.96 -14.11
N ALA A 20 12.32 -12.03 -13.39
CA ALA A 20 12.54 -11.91 -11.96
C ALA A 20 11.73 -12.98 -11.23
N ALA A 21 12.38 -13.83 -10.44
CA ALA A 21 11.69 -14.78 -9.58
C ALA A 21 10.68 -14.04 -8.67
N PRO A 22 9.49 -14.62 -8.42
CA PRO A 22 8.49 -13.97 -7.58
C PRO A 22 9.02 -13.78 -6.16
N MET A 23 8.68 -12.64 -5.54
CA MET A 23 9.04 -12.33 -4.16
C MET A 23 8.53 -13.43 -3.22
N ARG A 24 9.42 -14.01 -2.40
CA ARG A 24 9.05 -15.04 -1.42
C ARG A 24 8.60 -14.39 -0.12
N ILE A 25 7.58 -14.96 0.52
CA ILE A 25 6.99 -14.44 1.76
C ILE A 25 7.22 -15.44 2.89
N PHE A 26 7.75 -14.96 4.01
CA PHE A 26 7.98 -15.73 5.24
C PHE A 26 7.17 -15.14 6.40
N ARG A 27 6.59 -15.99 7.25
CA ARG A 27 5.76 -15.57 8.38
C ARG A 27 6.49 -15.58 9.73
N HIS A 28 7.55 -16.37 9.83
CA HIS A 28 8.33 -16.55 11.04
C HIS A 28 9.81 -16.46 10.70
N TYR A 29 10.56 -15.66 11.45
CA TYR A 29 11.99 -15.50 11.25
C TYR A 29 12.77 -16.79 11.59
N GLU A 30 12.17 -17.67 12.40
CA GLU A 30 12.74 -18.96 12.80
C GLU A 30 12.68 -20.01 11.69
N GLU A 31 11.77 -19.85 10.72
CA GLU A 31 11.48 -20.83 9.66
C GLU A 31 12.20 -20.50 8.35
N VAL A 32 13.11 -19.51 8.38
CA VAL A 32 13.83 -19.08 7.19
C VAL A 32 14.95 -20.05 6.85
N SER A 33 15.02 -20.44 5.58
CA SER A 33 16.09 -21.28 5.07
C SER A 33 17.38 -20.48 4.91
N PRO A 34 18.57 -21.12 4.92
CA PRO A 34 19.83 -20.40 4.84
C PRO A 34 19.98 -19.50 3.60
N ASP A 35 19.32 -19.83 2.48
CA ASP A 35 19.36 -19.10 1.21
C ASP A 35 18.65 -17.73 1.24
N VAL A 36 17.91 -17.42 2.31
CA VAL A 36 17.25 -16.10 2.45
C VAL A 36 17.89 -15.21 3.53
N ARG A 37 18.92 -15.71 4.21
CA ARG A 37 19.70 -14.96 5.20
C ARG A 37 20.68 -14.00 4.54
N GLY A 38 21.27 -13.07 5.31
CA GLY A 38 22.28 -12.14 4.77
C GLY A 38 21.69 -10.93 4.06
N ALA A 39 20.38 -10.75 4.10
CA ALA A 39 19.68 -9.71 3.35
C ALA A 39 19.90 -8.30 3.92
N VAL A 40 19.81 -7.31 3.04
CA VAL A 40 19.56 -5.92 3.39
C VAL A 40 18.07 -5.75 3.64
N ILE A 41 17.69 -5.37 4.86
CA ILE A 41 16.28 -5.37 5.27
C ILE A 41 15.77 -3.95 5.57
N ALA A 42 14.73 -3.54 4.86
CA ALA A 42 13.91 -2.40 5.26
C ALA A 42 12.93 -2.82 6.38
N LEU A 43 12.99 -2.17 7.55
CA LEU A 43 12.08 -2.46 8.67
C LEU A 43 10.94 -1.43 8.75
N GLY A 44 9.70 -1.90 8.87
CA GLY A 44 8.56 -1.00 9.08
C GLY A 44 7.17 -1.63 8.98
N ASN A 45 6.17 -0.94 9.51
CA ASN A 45 4.77 -1.36 9.35
C ASN A 45 4.29 -1.27 7.90
N PHE A 46 4.88 -0.38 7.11
CA PHE A 46 4.60 -0.16 5.69
C PHE A 46 3.10 -0.07 5.32
N ASP A 47 2.24 0.36 6.25
CA ASP A 47 0.80 0.49 5.97
C ASP A 47 0.58 1.58 4.91
N GLY A 48 -0.15 1.24 3.84
CA GLY A 48 -0.31 2.14 2.70
C GLY A 48 0.83 2.09 1.68
N VAL A 49 2.04 1.62 2.02
CA VAL A 49 3.23 1.66 1.13
C VAL A 49 3.32 3.00 0.39
N HIS A 50 3.22 4.10 1.15
CA HIS A 50 3.19 5.45 0.61
C HIS A 50 4.57 5.89 0.09
N ARG A 51 4.65 7.07 -0.54
CA ARG A 51 5.90 7.58 -1.13
C ARG A 51 7.07 7.58 -0.14
N GLY A 52 6.85 7.98 1.11
CA GLY A 52 7.86 7.86 2.19
C GLY A 52 8.37 6.42 2.40
N HIS A 53 7.47 5.43 2.53
CA HIS A 53 7.85 4.01 2.64
C HIS A 53 8.62 3.51 1.40
N ARG A 54 8.23 3.96 0.21
CA ARG A 54 8.92 3.61 -1.04
C ARG A 54 10.37 4.07 -1.07
N VAL A 55 10.71 5.19 -0.43
CA VAL A 55 12.11 5.64 -0.29
C VAL A 55 12.90 4.72 0.65
N VAL A 56 12.32 4.30 1.78
CA VAL A 56 12.96 3.34 2.70
C VAL A 56 13.21 2.00 2.00
N LEU A 57 12.19 1.46 1.34
CA LEU A 57 12.26 0.19 0.60
C LEU A 57 13.22 0.27 -0.60
N GLY A 58 13.18 1.37 -1.35
CA GLY A 58 14.09 1.61 -2.49
C GLY A 58 15.54 1.79 -2.05
N THR A 59 15.79 2.37 -0.88
CA THR A 59 17.13 2.48 -0.30
C THR A 59 17.68 1.11 0.06
N ALA A 60 16.88 0.23 0.67
CA ALA A 60 17.28 -1.16 0.94
C ALA A 60 17.61 -1.91 -0.35
N LEU A 61 16.76 -1.79 -1.37
CA LEU A 61 16.99 -2.40 -2.68
C LEU A 61 18.28 -1.90 -3.35
N ARG A 62 18.56 -0.60 -3.28
CA ARG A 62 19.79 -0.01 -3.82
C ARG A 62 21.03 -0.59 -3.13
N ILE A 63 21.06 -0.58 -1.80
CA ILE A 63 22.20 -1.08 -1.00
C ILE A 63 22.40 -2.58 -1.23
N ALA A 64 21.32 -3.36 -1.31
CA ALA A 64 21.38 -4.78 -1.63
C ALA A 64 22.09 -5.04 -2.97
N ARG A 65 21.74 -4.27 -4.00
CA ARG A 65 22.36 -4.36 -5.33
C ARG A 65 23.84 -3.96 -5.32
N GLU A 66 24.19 -2.92 -4.59
CA GLU A 66 25.58 -2.44 -4.45
C GLU A 66 26.47 -3.46 -3.72
N THR A 67 25.92 -4.18 -2.75
CA THR A 67 26.64 -5.16 -1.91
C THR A 67 26.54 -6.59 -2.41
N GLY A 68 25.71 -6.86 -3.43
CA GLY A 68 25.44 -8.21 -3.93
C GLY A 68 24.63 -9.07 -2.95
N ALA A 69 23.96 -8.46 -1.97
CA ALA A 69 23.11 -9.12 -1.00
C ALA A 69 21.64 -9.18 -1.47
N PRO A 70 20.82 -10.10 -0.94
CA PRO A 70 19.37 -10.08 -1.20
C PRO A 70 18.69 -8.84 -0.61
N ALA A 71 17.68 -8.32 -1.30
CA ALA A 71 16.86 -7.20 -0.83
C ALA A 71 15.58 -7.70 -0.15
N ALA A 72 15.32 -7.26 1.07
CA ALA A 72 14.15 -7.68 1.83
C ALA A 72 13.44 -6.55 2.56
N ALA A 73 12.18 -6.79 2.91
CA ALA A 73 11.42 -5.97 3.83
C ALA A 73 10.93 -6.84 4.99
N MET A 74 10.94 -6.29 6.21
CA MET A 74 10.21 -6.86 7.32
C MET A 74 9.03 -5.96 7.68
N THR A 75 7.86 -6.58 7.76
CA THR A 75 6.64 -5.99 8.27
C THR A 75 5.98 -6.93 9.28
N PHE A 76 4.94 -6.45 9.95
CA PHE A 76 4.29 -7.16 11.05
C PHE A 76 2.83 -7.45 10.69
N GLU A 77 2.41 -8.70 10.86
CA GLU A 77 1.04 -9.15 10.57
C GLU A 77 0.50 -10.08 11.68
N PRO A 78 -0.63 -9.76 12.35
CA PRO A 78 -1.46 -8.57 12.18
C PRO A 78 -0.71 -7.27 12.50
N HIS A 79 -1.26 -6.12 12.08
CA HIS A 79 -0.65 -4.83 12.37
C HIS A 79 -0.47 -4.66 13.90
N PRO A 80 0.70 -4.25 14.43
CA PRO A 80 0.98 -4.26 15.87
C PRO A 80 -0.08 -3.56 16.73
N ARG A 81 -0.57 -2.42 16.23
CA ARG A 81 -1.64 -1.65 16.88
C ARG A 81 -2.96 -2.43 17.09
N MET A 82 -3.27 -3.42 16.26
CA MET A 82 -4.45 -4.29 16.42
C MET A 82 -4.28 -5.27 17.59
N VAL A 83 -3.06 -5.76 17.82
CA VAL A 83 -2.78 -6.65 18.96
C VAL A 83 -2.88 -5.91 20.28
N PHE A 84 -2.33 -4.70 20.34
CA PHE A 84 -2.41 -3.88 21.56
C PHE A 84 -3.81 -3.32 21.82
N ARG A 85 -4.66 -3.23 20.79
CA ARG A 85 -5.97 -2.58 20.86
C ARG A 85 -6.96 -3.31 19.92
N PRO A 86 -7.45 -4.49 20.33
CA PRO A 86 -8.34 -5.31 19.50
C PRO A 86 -9.68 -4.63 19.20
N ASP A 87 -10.15 -3.75 20.07
CA ASP A 87 -11.43 -3.02 19.91
C ASP A 87 -11.32 -1.74 19.06
N LEU A 88 -10.21 -1.52 18.34
CA LEU A 88 -10.07 -0.34 17.51
C LEU A 88 -10.99 -0.39 16.28
N GLU A 89 -11.51 0.79 15.94
CA GLU A 89 -12.10 1.01 14.62
C GLU A 89 -11.09 0.66 13.51
N PRO A 90 -11.56 0.02 12.42
CA PRO A 90 -10.75 -0.28 11.24
C PRO A 90 -9.95 0.93 10.75
N PHE A 91 -8.66 0.73 10.52
CA PHE A 91 -7.73 1.84 10.22
C PHE A 91 -6.68 1.51 9.17
N ARG A 92 -6.59 0.26 8.73
CA ARG A 92 -5.54 -0.17 7.81
C ARG A 92 -5.71 0.56 6.49
N LEU A 93 -4.63 1.12 5.96
CA LEU A 93 -4.65 1.65 4.60
C LEU A 93 -4.56 0.53 3.57
N THR A 94 -4.02 -0.63 3.96
CA THR A 94 -3.83 -1.77 3.06
C THR A 94 -4.14 -3.10 3.76
N SER A 95 -4.75 -4.02 3.03
CA SER A 95 -4.78 -5.43 3.40
C SER A 95 -3.36 -6.00 3.31
N PHE A 96 -3.13 -7.19 3.86
CA PHE A 96 -1.85 -7.88 3.64
C PHE A 96 -1.58 -8.13 2.14
N ARG A 97 -2.59 -8.57 1.38
CA ARG A 97 -2.50 -8.85 -0.07
C ARG A 97 -2.12 -7.61 -0.87
N THR A 98 -2.75 -6.46 -0.60
CA THR A 98 -2.40 -5.18 -1.24
C THR A 98 -0.99 -4.73 -0.84
N LYS A 99 -0.63 -4.82 0.44
CA LYS A 99 0.70 -4.43 0.92
C LYS A 99 1.79 -5.26 0.25
N SER A 100 1.64 -6.59 0.23
CA SER A 100 2.63 -7.49 -0.37
C SER A 100 2.76 -7.25 -1.87
N ARG A 101 1.66 -7.03 -2.60
CA ARG A 101 1.68 -6.68 -4.03
C ARG A 101 2.44 -5.38 -4.30
N HIS A 102 2.23 -4.34 -3.48
CA HIS A 102 2.95 -3.08 -3.66
C HIS A 102 4.42 -3.15 -3.28
N ILE A 103 4.79 -3.99 -2.31
CA ILE A 103 6.21 -4.25 -1.98
C ILE A 103 6.87 -5.08 -3.10
N ALA A 104 6.19 -6.11 -3.60
CA ALA A 104 6.68 -6.95 -4.69
C ALA A 104 6.95 -6.14 -5.97
N ALA A 105 6.08 -5.17 -6.29
CA ALA A 105 6.26 -4.28 -7.43
C ALA A 105 7.54 -3.41 -7.36
N LEU A 106 8.17 -3.29 -6.19
CA LEU A 106 9.47 -2.62 -6.05
C LEU A 106 10.64 -3.51 -6.48
N GLY A 107 10.42 -4.82 -6.60
CA GLY A 107 11.46 -5.79 -6.97
C GLY A 107 12.33 -6.25 -5.80
N LEU A 108 11.77 -6.33 -4.59
CA LEU A 108 12.42 -6.98 -3.45
C LEU A 108 12.34 -8.51 -3.59
N ASP A 109 13.38 -9.20 -3.12
CA ASP A 109 13.46 -10.67 -3.17
C ASP A 109 12.57 -11.30 -2.10
N PHE A 110 12.56 -10.73 -0.89
CA PHE A 110 11.87 -11.31 0.27
C PHE A 110 10.97 -10.32 1.02
N LEU A 111 9.86 -10.85 1.53
CA LEU A 111 9.02 -10.19 2.53
C LEU A 111 8.90 -11.05 3.78
N TYR A 112 9.55 -10.61 4.85
CA TYR A 112 9.36 -11.12 6.21
C TYR A 112 8.10 -10.49 6.80
N ALA A 113 6.95 -11.14 6.59
CA ALA A 113 5.68 -10.76 7.17
C ALA A 113 5.54 -11.37 8.56
N GLN A 114 6.41 -10.94 9.48
CA GLN A 114 6.59 -11.49 10.80
C GLN A 114 5.27 -11.52 11.56
N HIS A 115 4.90 -12.70 12.06
CA HIS A 115 3.73 -12.85 12.91
C HIS A 115 3.91 -12.01 14.17
N PHE A 116 2.95 -11.11 14.42
CA PHE A 116 2.98 -10.22 15.57
C PHE A 116 1.88 -10.61 16.54
N ASP A 117 2.26 -11.16 17.68
CA ASP A 117 1.39 -11.54 18.79
C ASP A 117 1.93 -10.96 20.11
N THR A 118 1.28 -11.30 21.22
CA THR A 118 1.69 -10.83 22.56
C THR A 118 3.08 -11.33 22.96
N ALA A 119 3.49 -12.52 22.51
CA ALA A 119 4.81 -13.08 22.81
C ALA A 119 5.90 -12.28 22.08
N PHE A 120 5.73 -12.05 20.79
CA PHE A 120 6.63 -11.23 19.99
C PHE A 120 6.67 -9.78 20.47
N ALA A 121 5.52 -9.19 20.81
CA ALA A 121 5.42 -7.84 21.38
C ALA A 121 6.15 -7.67 22.72
N SER A 122 6.43 -8.76 23.42
CA SER A 122 7.13 -8.77 24.70
C SER A 122 8.65 -8.83 24.56
N LYS A 123 9.21 -9.08 23.37
CA LYS A 123 10.66 -9.05 23.13
C LYS A 123 11.23 -7.67 23.40
N THR A 124 12.34 -7.61 24.14
CA THR A 124 13.08 -6.36 24.32
C THR A 124 13.69 -5.90 23.00
N ALA A 125 14.16 -4.65 22.94
CA ALA A 125 14.88 -4.18 21.76
C ALA A 125 16.16 -5.00 21.51
N GLU A 126 16.86 -5.37 22.58
CA GLU A 126 18.06 -6.22 22.51
C GLU A 126 17.73 -7.62 21.97
N ASP A 127 16.72 -8.29 22.54
CA ASP A 127 16.30 -9.63 22.08
C ASP A 127 15.82 -9.60 20.62
N PHE A 128 15.16 -8.52 20.19
CA PHE A 128 14.78 -8.36 18.81
C PHE A 128 16.01 -8.31 17.89
N VAL A 129 17.02 -7.50 18.22
CA VAL A 129 18.25 -7.45 17.38
C VAL A 129 18.96 -8.79 17.40
N ARG A 130 19.26 -9.32 18.58
CA ARG A 130 20.07 -10.54 18.74
C ARG A 130 19.37 -11.77 18.15
N ASP A 131 18.12 -12.00 18.51
CA ASP A 131 17.43 -13.25 18.14
C ASP A 131 16.84 -13.18 16.73
N VAL A 132 16.24 -12.03 16.36
CA VAL A 132 15.52 -11.90 15.09
C VAL A 132 16.46 -11.47 13.98
N LEU A 133 17.12 -10.32 14.14
CA LEU A 133 17.93 -9.75 13.05
C LEU A 133 19.25 -10.52 12.85
N VAL A 134 19.97 -10.81 13.93
CA VAL A 134 21.30 -11.44 13.86
C VAL A 134 21.18 -12.97 13.77
N ALA A 135 20.64 -13.62 14.80
CA ALA A 135 20.59 -15.08 14.84
C ALA A 135 19.58 -15.66 13.85
N GLY A 136 18.40 -15.04 13.70
CA GLY A 136 17.33 -15.49 12.82
C GLY A 136 17.57 -15.20 11.34
N LEU A 137 17.86 -13.94 11.00
CA LEU A 137 17.95 -13.48 9.61
C LEU A 137 19.39 -13.29 9.13
N GLY A 138 20.35 -13.16 10.05
CA GLY A 138 21.73 -12.83 9.70
C GLY A 138 21.83 -11.57 8.86
N VAL A 139 21.13 -10.49 9.23
CA VAL A 139 21.07 -9.27 8.43
C VAL A 139 22.48 -8.71 8.15
N SER A 140 22.71 -8.26 6.92
CA SER A 140 23.94 -7.53 6.56
C SER A 140 23.77 -6.02 6.76
N HIS A 141 22.56 -5.51 6.51
CA HIS A 141 22.25 -4.09 6.60
C HIS A 141 20.78 -3.88 6.94
N VAL A 142 20.49 -2.88 7.78
CA VAL A 142 19.13 -2.49 8.15
C VAL A 142 18.82 -1.07 7.67
N VAL A 143 17.68 -0.90 7.01
CA VAL A 143 17.17 0.41 6.58
C VAL A 143 15.88 0.75 7.30
N VAL A 144 15.83 1.91 7.94
CA VAL A 144 14.70 2.38 8.75
C VAL A 144 14.36 3.84 8.45
N GLY A 145 13.14 4.26 8.81
CA GLY A 145 12.82 5.68 8.89
C GLY A 145 13.48 6.33 10.12
N ALA A 146 13.74 7.63 10.06
CA ALA A 146 14.36 8.38 11.17
C ALA A 146 13.55 8.38 12.47
N ASP A 147 12.23 8.16 12.39
CA ASP A 147 11.30 8.06 13.52
C ASP A 147 11.03 6.60 13.95
N TYR A 148 11.83 5.64 13.47
CA TYR A 148 11.64 4.23 13.77
C TYR A 148 11.91 3.91 15.24
N VAL A 149 10.96 3.19 15.85
CA VAL A 149 11.02 2.69 17.23
C VAL A 149 10.56 1.24 17.29
N PHE A 150 11.17 0.44 18.16
CA PHE A 150 10.92 -1.00 18.27
C PHE A 150 11.20 -1.56 19.67
N GLY A 151 10.95 -2.85 19.84
CA GLY A 151 11.05 -3.54 21.12
C GLY A 151 9.91 -3.21 22.09
N LYS A 152 9.80 -4.01 23.15
CA LYS A 152 8.81 -3.85 24.21
C LYS A 152 8.84 -2.41 24.74
N GLY A 153 7.68 -1.77 24.76
CA GLY A 153 7.56 -0.39 25.27
C GLY A 153 8.34 0.65 24.46
N ARG A 154 8.72 0.37 23.20
CA ARG A 154 9.52 1.27 22.35
C ARG A 154 10.89 1.62 22.94
N GLN A 155 11.53 0.63 23.58
CA GLN A 155 12.85 0.79 24.19
C GLN A 155 13.97 1.02 23.17
N GLY A 156 13.79 0.58 21.93
CA GLY A 156 14.78 0.74 20.86
C GLY A 156 14.40 1.85 19.90
N ASP A 157 15.40 2.62 19.47
CA ASP A 157 15.34 3.62 18.42
C ASP A 157 16.50 3.43 17.42
N VAL A 158 16.68 4.37 16.49
CA VAL A 158 17.77 4.33 15.49
C VAL A 158 19.15 4.38 16.15
N ALA A 159 19.33 5.11 17.25
CA ALA A 159 20.61 5.22 17.94
C ALA A 159 20.98 3.91 18.62
N PHE A 160 20.02 3.30 19.34
CA PHE A 160 20.17 1.97 19.92
C PHE A 160 20.48 0.92 18.85
N LEU A 161 19.77 0.96 17.71
CA LEU A 161 19.99 0.02 16.63
C LEU A 161 21.41 0.12 16.06
N ARG A 162 21.96 1.34 15.91
CA ARG A 162 23.35 1.56 15.47
C ARG A 162 24.38 1.03 16.45
N GLN A 163 24.13 1.17 17.75
CA GLN A 163 25.00 0.60 18.78
C GLN A 163 25.04 -0.93 18.67
N MET A 164 23.88 -1.57 18.63
CA MET A 164 23.80 -3.03 18.44
C MET A 164 24.41 -3.48 17.11
N ALA A 165 24.30 -2.67 16.07
CA ALA A 165 24.89 -2.95 14.76
C ALA A 165 26.41 -3.03 14.81
N ALA A 166 27.06 -2.09 15.53
CA ALA A 166 28.50 -2.11 15.75
C ALA A 166 28.96 -3.36 16.52
N ASP A 167 28.17 -3.80 17.51
CA ASP A 167 28.49 -4.97 18.34
C ASP A 167 28.28 -6.30 17.60
N HIS A 168 27.36 -6.34 16.63
CA HIS A 168 26.96 -7.57 15.93
C HIS A 168 27.36 -7.66 14.45
N GLY A 169 28.03 -6.64 13.91
CA GLY A 169 28.63 -6.68 12.57
C GLY A 169 27.63 -6.53 11.42
N PHE A 170 26.67 -5.62 11.54
CA PHE A 170 25.80 -5.19 10.44
C PHE A 170 25.76 -3.66 10.34
N ASP A 171 25.27 -3.14 9.20
CA ASP A 171 25.19 -1.70 8.96
C ASP A 171 23.76 -1.15 9.12
N VAL A 172 23.62 0.15 9.40
CA VAL A 172 22.32 0.81 9.57
C VAL A 172 22.23 2.11 8.76
N THR A 173 21.22 2.19 7.88
CA THR A 173 20.84 3.44 7.21
C THR A 173 19.52 3.95 7.74
N SER A 174 19.50 5.22 8.14
CA SER A 174 18.28 5.92 8.52
C SER A 174 17.89 6.89 7.41
N VAL A 175 16.64 6.80 6.97
CA VAL A 175 16.05 7.65 5.93
C VAL A 175 15.23 8.74 6.60
N GLY A 176 15.54 10.00 6.27
CA GLY A 176 14.80 11.16 6.76
C GLY A 176 13.33 11.15 6.34
N SER A 177 12.50 11.96 7.01
CA SER A 177 11.12 12.15 6.60
C SER A 177 11.05 12.71 5.18
N VAL A 178 10.20 12.11 4.35
CA VAL A 178 10.02 12.51 2.96
C VAL A 178 8.76 13.37 2.83
N THR A 179 8.88 14.51 2.16
CA THR A 179 7.79 15.46 1.96
C THR A 179 7.39 15.59 0.50
N ALA A 180 6.17 16.02 0.25
CA ALA A 180 5.73 16.56 -1.03
C ALA A 180 6.36 17.93 -1.31
N GLU A 181 6.18 18.42 -2.54
CA GLU A 181 6.64 19.74 -2.98
C GLU A 181 6.08 20.88 -2.12
N ASP A 182 4.86 20.71 -1.61
CA ASP A 182 4.18 21.65 -0.71
C ASP A 182 4.60 21.51 0.77
N GLY A 183 5.60 20.67 1.07
CA GLY A 183 6.09 20.40 2.43
C GLY A 183 5.28 19.37 3.21
N THR A 184 4.18 18.84 2.67
CA THR A 184 3.37 17.83 3.37
C THR A 184 4.15 16.53 3.54
N ILE A 185 4.27 16.04 4.77
CA ILE A 185 4.93 14.76 5.05
C ILE A 185 4.13 13.59 4.46
N TYR A 186 4.81 12.70 3.73
CA TYR A 186 4.24 11.42 3.31
C TYR A 186 4.10 10.48 4.51
N SER A 187 2.94 10.49 5.15
CA SER A 187 2.66 9.64 6.32
C SER A 187 1.33 8.92 6.22
N SER A 188 1.25 7.75 6.84
CA SER A 188 -0.01 7.01 6.99
C SER A 188 -1.08 7.86 7.71
N THR A 189 -0.70 8.70 8.67
CA THR A 189 -1.63 9.58 9.39
C THR A 189 -2.31 10.58 8.45
N ASN A 190 -1.55 11.26 7.60
CA ASN A 190 -2.08 12.23 6.65
C ASN A 190 -3.00 11.57 5.61
N ILE A 191 -2.64 10.38 5.14
CA ILE A 191 -3.47 9.61 4.20
C ILE A 191 -4.81 9.22 4.84
N ARG A 192 -4.79 8.71 6.09
CA ARG A 192 -6.01 8.37 6.83
C ARG A 192 -6.90 9.60 7.05
N GLY A 193 -6.30 10.77 7.33
CA GLY A 193 -7.01 12.04 7.44
C GLY A 193 -7.70 12.42 6.12
N ALA A 194 -6.95 12.47 5.03
CA ALA A 194 -7.48 12.80 3.70
C ALA A 194 -8.67 11.90 3.29
N LEU A 195 -8.58 10.59 3.52
CA LEU A 195 -9.67 9.65 3.20
C LEU A 195 -10.93 9.88 4.05
N ARG A 196 -10.76 10.20 5.34
CA ARG A 196 -11.87 10.54 6.26
C ARG A 196 -12.51 11.88 5.93
N ASP A 197 -11.73 12.81 5.38
CA ASP A 197 -12.19 14.15 4.99
C ASP A 197 -12.75 14.19 3.56
N ALA A 198 -13.04 13.04 2.94
CA ALA A 198 -13.54 12.93 1.57
C ALA A 198 -12.58 13.49 0.50
N ARG A 199 -11.26 13.40 0.72
CA ARG A 199 -10.20 13.88 -0.19
C ARG A 199 -9.34 12.72 -0.75
N PRO A 200 -9.91 11.82 -1.58
CA PRO A 200 -9.17 10.68 -2.13
C PRO A 200 -8.03 11.09 -3.07
N ARG A 201 -8.13 12.23 -3.77
CA ARG A 201 -7.03 12.77 -4.59
C ARG A 201 -5.80 13.14 -3.76
N ASP A 202 -6.00 13.75 -2.59
CA ASP A 202 -4.91 14.10 -1.67
C ASP A 202 -4.24 12.83 -1.14
N ALA A 203 -5.04 11.84 -0.73
CA ALA A 203 -4.55 10.52 -0.36
C ALA A 203 -3.72 9.91 -1.50
N ALA A 204 -4.18 10.05 -2.75
CA ALA A 204 -3.49 9.53 -3.92
C ALA A 204 -2.14 10.20 -4.18
N ARG A 205 -2.04 11.52 -3.99
CA ARG A 205 -0.77 12.26 -4.08
C ARG A 205 0.26 11.70 -3.08
N LEU A 206 -0.15 11.48 -1.83
CA LEU A 206 0.71 10.97 -0.77
C LEU A 206 1.10 9.49 -0.98
N LEU A 207 0.18 8.68 -1.49
CA LEU A 207 0.40 7.27 -1.80
C LEU A 207 1.22 7.06 -3.09
N GLY A 208 1.16 8.01 -4.02
CA GLY A 208 1.67 7.87 -5.39
C GLY A 208 0.78 6.99 -6.29
N ARG A 209 -0.48 6.76 -5.90
CA ARG A 209 -1.50 5.97 -6.59
C ARG A 209 -2.86 6.21 -5.93
N PHE A 210 -3.97 5.93 -6.61
CA PHE A 210 -5.27 5.94 -5.94
C PHE A 210 -5.36 4.89 -4.83
N TRP A 211 -6.08 5.23 -3.77
CA TRP A 211 -6.31 4.30 -2.68
C TRP A 211 -7.31 3.23 -3.09
N GLU A 212 -6.99 1.98 -2.83
CA GLU A 212 -7.74 0.81 -3.28
C GLU A 212 -8.45 0.14 -2.11
N ILE A 213 -9.73 -0.18 -2.31
CA ILE A 213 -10.47 -1.17 -1.52
C ILE A 213 -10.51 -2.45 -2.35
N GLU A 214 -10.22 -3.60 -1.75
CA GLU A 214 -10.30 -4.88 -2.44
C GLU A 214 -11.06 -5.92 -1.63
N GLY A 215 -11.78 -6.80 -2.33
CA GLY A 215 -12.54 -7.86 -1.70
C GLY A 215 -13.27 -8.71 -2.73
N ARG A 216 -13.83 -9.83 -2.26
CA ARG A 216 -14.72 -10.64 -3.09
C ARG A 216 -16.07 -9.97 -3.21
N VAL A 217 -16.66 -10.00 -4.41
CA VAL A 217 -17.99 -9.45 -4.64
C VAL A 217 -19.05 -10.34 -3.99
N GLU A 218 -19.83 -9.73 -3.11
CA GLU A 218 -20.91 -10.37 -2.36
C GLU A 218 -22.26 -10.25 -3.08
N HIS A 219 -23.17 -11.18 -2.77
CA HIS A 219 -24.55 -11.09 -3.23
C HIS A 219 -25.30 -10.01 -2.44
N GLY A 220 -25.78 -8.97 -3.14
CA GLY A 220 -26.65 -7.92 -2.57
C GLY A 220 -28.15 -8.16 -2.76
N ASP A 221 -28.99 -7.21 -2.33
CA ASP A 221 -30.46 -7.25 -2.49
C ASP A 221 -30.93 -7.13 -3.95
N LYS A 222 -30.01 -6.96 -4.90
CA LYS A 222 -30.29 -6.77 -6.33
C LYS A 222 -31.22 -5.57 -6.64
N ARG A 223 -31.45 -4.65 -5.69
CA ARG A 223 -32.31 -3.45 -5.86
C ARG A 223 -31.84 -2.56 -7.00
N GLY A 224 -30.52 -2.37 -7.13
CA GLY A 224 -29.93 -1.65 -8.27
C GLY A 224 -30.37 -2.19 -9.63
N ARG A 225 -30.49 -3.52 -9.78
CA ARG A 225 -30.97 -4.13 -11.05
C ARG A 225 -32.39 -3.70 -11.41
N THR A 226 -33.28 -3.53 -10.42
CA THR A 226 -34.67 -3.14 -10.66
C THR A 226 -34.83 -1.69 -11.16
N ILE A 227 -33.81 -0.86 -10.94
CA ILE A 227 -33.80 0.56 -11.33
C ILE A 227 -32.85 0.86 -12.49
N GLY A 228 -32.23 -0.16 -13.09
CA GLY A 228 -31.31 -0.03 -14.22
C GLY A 228 -29.82 0.14 -13.86
N PHE A 229 -29.46 0.05 -12.57
CA PHE A 229 -28.11 0.31 -12.06
C PHE A 229 -27.59 -0.89 -11.25
N PRO A 230 -27.19 -2.00 -11.89
CA PRO A 230 -26.60 -3.15 -11.19
C PRO A 230 -25.34 -2.74 -10.41
N THR A 231 -25.24 -3.15 -9.16
CA THR A 231 -24.07 -2.89 -8.30
C THR A 231 -23.40 -4.19 -7.84
N ALA A 232 -22.07 -4.14 -7.74
CA ALA A 232 -21.24 -5.13 -7.07
C ALA A 232 -20.97 -4.66 -5.63
N ASN A 233 -21.22 -5.52 -4.65
CA ASN A 233 -21.01 -5.19 -3.23
C ASN A 233 -19.65 -5.72 -2.79
N VAL A 234 -18.82 -4.83 -2.24
CA VAL A 234 -17.49 -5.17 -1.71
C VAL A 234 -17.44 -4.81 -0.23
N SER A 235 -17.08 -5.79 0.59
CA SER A 235 -16.82 -5.58 2.02
C SER A 235 -15.48 -4.87 2.22
N ILE A 236 -15.44 -3.89 3.12
CA ILE A 236 -14.25 -3.10 3.42
C ILE A 236 -13.36 -3.75 4.50
N GLY A 237 -13.90 -4.72 5.26
CA GLY A 237 -13.17 -5.46 6.29
C GLY A 237 -12.46 -4.56 7.32
N GLU A 238 -11.16 -4.80 7.50
CA GLU A 238 -10.28 -4.09 8.45
C GLU A 238 -9.69 -2.78 7.91
N LEU A 239 -9.99 -2.44 6.65
CA LEU A 239 -9.51 -1.21 6.05
C LEU A 239 -10.14 0.01 6.72
N LEU A 240 -9.42 1.12 6.67
CA LEU A 240 -9.96 2.41 7.04
C LEU A 240 -11.26 2.66 6.28
N ARG A 241 -12.29 3.07 7.02
CA ARG A 241 -13.55 3.58 6.45
C ARG A 241 -13.32 5.02 5.94
N PRO A 242 -13.41 5.28 4.63
CA PRO A 242 -13.37 6.66 4.11
C PRO A 242 -14.66 7.40 4.50
N ALA A 243 -14.76 8.68 4.14
CA ALA A 243 -16.02 9.42 4.28
C ALA A 243 -17.18 8.66 3.61
N VAL A 244 -18.39 8.78 4.15
CA VAL A 244 -19.59 8.22 3.49
C VAL A 244 -19.98 9.11 2.32
N GLY A 245 -20.29 8.50 1.17
CA GLY A 245 -20.62 9.26 -0.03
C GLY A 245 -20.43 8.49 -1.32
N VAL A 246 -20.58 9.21 -2.42
CA VAL A 246 -20.46 8.73 -3.79
C VAL A 246 -19.12 9.16 -4.36
N TYR A 247 -18.46 8.24 -5.05
CA TYR A 247 -17.10 8.37 -5.56
C TYR A 247 -17.05 8.04 -7.04
N ALA A 248 -16.26 8.80 -7.82
CA ALA A 248 -15.76 8.32 -9.09
C ALA A 248 -14.67 7.27 -8.82
N VAL A 249 -14.76 6.13 -9.50
CA VAL A 249 -13.86 4.99 -9.24
C VAL A 249 -13.38 4.34 -10.53
N ARG A 250 -12.24 3.66 -10.43
CA ARG A 250 -11.86 2.59 -11.35
C ARG A 250 -11.96 1.26 -10.63
N ALA A 251 -12.63 0.29 -11.20
CA ALA A 251 -12.69 -1.06 -10.66
C ALA A 251 -11.93 -2.05 -11.53
N GLY A 252 -11.01 -2.79 -10.92
CA GLY A 252 -10.14 -3.78 -11.53
C GLY A 252 -10.58 -5.19 -11.16
N VAL A 253 -10.78 -6.04 -12.17
CA VAL A 253 -11.02 -7.48 -11.98
C VAL A 253 -9.73 -8.22 -12.31
N ASP A 254 -9.27 -9.08 -11.39
CA ASP A 254 -8.09 -9.92 -11.62
C ASP A 254 -8.41 -10.94 -12.74
N ALA A 255 -7.56 -11.01 -13.77
CA ALA A 255 -7.69 -11.86 -14.95
C ALA A 255 -6.34 -12.52 -15.26
N GLY A 256 -6.06 -13.64 -14.59
CA GLY A 256 -4.74 -14.28 -14.62
C GLY A 256 -3.70 -13.40 -13.94
N GLU A 257 -2.61 -13.08 -14.64
CA GLU A 257 -1.56 -12.17 -14.16
C GLU A 257 -1.89 -10.68 -14.37
N ASN A 258 -2.96 -10.37 -15.11
CA ASN A 258 -3.36 -9.01 -15.44
C ASN A 258 -4.58 -8.56 -14.63
N THR A 259 -4.82 -7.26 -14.56
CA THR A 259 -6.06 -6.69 -14.02
C THR A 259 -6.77 -5.90 -15.12
N VAL A 260 -8.04 -6.21 -15.37
CA VAL A 260 -8.87 -5.46 -16.32
C VAL A 260 -9.59 -4.35 -15.57
N TRP A 261 -9.22 -3.09 -15.85
CA TRP A 261 -9.82 -1.92 -15.21
C TRP A 261 -10.96 -1.34 -16.02
N MET A 262 -12.01 -0.95 -15.31
CA MET A 262 -13.22 -0.34 -15.84
C MET A 262 -13.59 0.89 -15.02
N ASP A 263 -14.14 1.89 -15.68
CA ASP A 263 -14.63 3.09 -15.03
C ASP A 263 -16.00 2.83 -14.38
N GLY A 264 -16.28 3.54 -13.29
CA GLY A 264 -17.54 3.39 -12.58
C GLY A 264 -17.78 4.47 -11.54
N VAL A 265 -18.88 4.29 -10.83
CA VAL A 265 -19.24 5.06 -9.64
C VAL A 265 -19.41 4.11 -8.46
N ALA A 266 -18.98 4.51 -7.27
CA ALA A 266 -19.19 3.74 -6.05
C ALA A 266 -19.91 4.55 -4.99
N ASN A 267 -20.84 3.91 -4.28
CA ASN A 267 -21.43 4.44 -3.05
C ASN A 267 -20.80 3.73 -1.85
N PHE A 268 -20.13 4.47 -0.97
CA PHE A 268 -19.72 3.96 0.34
C PHE A 268 -20.70 4.47 1.39
N GLY A 269 -21.55 3.58 1.89
CA GLY A 269 -22.72 3.98 2.66
C GLY A 269 -23.28 2.89 3.56
N ARG A 270 -24.26 3.26 4.38
CA ARG A 270 -24.92 2.34 5.32
C ARG A 270 -26.09 1.66 4.63
N ARG A 271 -26.22 0.33 4.80
CA ARG A 271 -27.44 -0.36 4.40
C ARG A 271 -28.56 -0.10 5.41
N PRO A 272 -29.73 0.42 4.99
CA PRO A 272 -30.91 0.47 5.82
C PRO A 272 -31.57 -0.91 5.84
N THR A 273 -31.00 -1.87 6.57
CA THR A 273 -31.58 -3.19 6.81
C THR A 273 -31.67 -3.47 8.30
N PHE A 274 -32.74 -4.19 8.68
CA PHE A 274 -33.41 -4.21 9.99
C PHE A 274 -32.59 -4.54 11.24
N ASP A 275 -31.30 -4.92 11.14
CA ASP A 275 -30.52 -5.32 12.34
C ASP A 275 -29.00 -5.06 12.30
N LYS A 276 -28.41 -4.62 11.18
CA LYS A 276 -26.95 -4.34 11.13
C LYS A 276 -26.62 -3.13 10.25
N GLN A 277 -26.03 -2.13 10.90
CA GLN A 277 -25.49 -0.90 10.32
C GLN A 277 -24.15 -1.14 9.60
N THR A 278 -24.08 -2.16 8.75
CA THR A 278 -22.83 -2.51 8.04
C THR A 278 -22.60 -1.52 6.90
N LEU A 279 -21.41 -0.90 6.91
CA LEU A 279 -20.93 -0.07 5.80
C LEU A 279 -20.46 -0.98 4.66
N LEU A 280 -20.91 -0.67 3.44
CA LEU A 280 -20.56 -1.42 2.25
C LEU A 280 -20.17 -0.47 1.13
N LEU A 281 -19.32 -0.97 0.23
CA LEU A 281 -18.99 -0.31 -1.02
C LEU A 281 -19.81 -0.93 -2.14
N GLU A 282 -20.74 -0.17 -2.70
CA GLU A 282 -21.59 -0.58 -3.82
C GLU A 282 -21.05 0.05 -5.10
N VAL A 283 -20.52 -0.76 -6.01
CA VAL A 283 -19.86 -0.29 -7.25
C VAL A 283 -20.76 -0.53 -8.44
N HIS A 284 -21.05 0.52 -9.22
CA HIS A 284 -21.69 0.45 -10.51
C HIS A 284 -20.67 0.70 -11.62
N LEU A 285 -20.48 -0.30 -12.50
CA LEU A 285 -19.56 -0.22 -13.63
C LEU A 285 -20.26 0.32 -14.87
N PHE A 286 -19.53 1.17 -15.61
CA PHE A 286 -20.02 1.75 -16.85
C PHE A 286 -19.88 0.78 -18.02
N ASP A 287 -20.84 0.85 -18.95
CA ASP A 287 -20.80 0.25 -20.29
C ASP A 287 -20.61 -1.29 -20.35
N ARG A 288 -20.69 -1.96 -19.20
CA ARG A 288 -20.43 -3.39 -19.02
C ARG A 288 -21.41 -3.98 -18.01
N GLN A 289 -22.15 -5.01 -18.43
CA GLN A 289 -22.87 -5.89 -17.52
C GLN A 289 -22.08 -7.20 -17.40
N ILE A 290 -21.22 -7.26 -16.39
CA ILE A 290 -20.42 -8.45 -16.09
C ILE A 290 -20.96 -9.05 -14.81
N ASP A 291 -21.15 -10.36 -14.79
CA ASP A 291 -21.38 -11.07 -13.54
C ASP A 291 -20.05 -11.18 -12.79
N LEU A 292 -19.95 -10.44 -11.69
CA LEU A 292 -18.75 -10.38 -10.86
C LEU A 292 -18.88 -11.18 -9.58
N TYR A 293 -19.99 -11.92 -9.36
CA TYR A 293 -20.20 -12.63 -8.10
C TYR A 293 -19.07 -13.63 -7.82
N GLY A 294 -18.49 -13.53 -6.61
CA GLY A 294 -17.38 -14.38 -6.20
C GLY A 294 -16.00 -13.94 -6.72
N GLU A 295 -15.96 -13.07 -7.74
CA GLU A 295 -14.71 -12.50 -8.27
C GLU A 295 -14.06 -11.58 -7.26
N HIS A 296 -12.73 -11.47 -7.34
CA HIS A 296 -11.97 -10.53 -6.54
C HIS A 296 -11.90 -9.18 -7.26
N LEU A 297 -12.54 -8.17 -6.68
CA LEU A 297 -12.61 -6.83 -7.23
C LEU A 297 -11.70 -5.88 -6.46
N ARG A 298 -10.96 -5.06 -7.19
CA ARG A 298 -10.18 -3.92 -6.68
C ARG A 298 -10.89 -2.64 -7.06
N VAL A 299 -11.06 -1.70 -6.15
CA VAL A 299 -11.79 -0.46 -6.37
C VAL A 299 -10.92 0.71 -5.95
N ALA A 300 -10.38 1.41 -6.94
CA ALA A 300 -9.57 2.61 -6.76
C ALA A 300 -10.49 3.83 -6.63
N LEU A 301 -10.43 4.51 -5.48
CA LEU A 301 -11.15 5.77 -5.27
C LEU A 301 -10.40 6.91 -5.94
N VAL A 302 -10.98 7.46 -7.01
CA VAL A 302 -10.38 8.54 -7.79
C VAL A 302 -10.76 9.89 -7.19
N ASP A 303 -12.06 10.13 -7.04
CA ASP A 303 -12.58 11.40 -6.56
C ASP A 303 -13.86 11.23 -5.76
N HIS A 304 -14.13 12.17 -4.86
CA HIS A 304 -15.38 12.23 -4.12
C HIS A 304 -16.35 13.17 -4.83
N LEU A 305 -17.54 12.68 -5.16
CA LEU A 305 -18.56 13.43 -5.90
C LEU A 305 -19.49 14.18 -4.94
N ARG A 306 -19.98 13.49 -3.90
CA ARG A 306 -20.93 14.05 -2.91
C ARG A 306 -21.12 13.11 -1.72
N GLY A 307 -21.58 13.65 -0.59
CA GLY A 307 -22.06 12.85 0.54
C GLY A 307 -23.39 12.12 0.27
N GLU A 308 -23.80 11.28 1.21
CA GLU A 308 -25.12 10.63 1.20
C GLU A 308 -26.25 11.65 1.38
N ARG A 309 -27.37 11.43 0.69
CA ARG A 309 -28.60 12.23 0.83
C ARG A 309 -29.83 11.35 0.72
N LYS A 310 -30.92 11.77 1.34
CA LYS A 310 -32.24 11.15 1.16
C LYS A 310 -32.88 11.69 -0.12
N PHE A 311 -33.66 10.84 -0.79
CA PHE A 311 -34.43 11.20 -1.97
C PHE A 311 -35.92 11.09 -1.65
N SER A 312 -36.71 12.01 -2.18
CA SER A 312 -38.17 12.07 -2.00
C SER A 312 -38.92 11.00 -2.79
N GLY A 313 -38.28 10.40 -3.80
CA GLY A 313 -38.87 9.35 -4.62
C GLY A 313 -37.89 8.75 -5.64
N LEU A 314 -38.37 7.76 -6.39
CA LEU A 314 -37.56 7.01 -7.36
C LEU A 314 -37.02 7.88 -8.50
N GLU A 315 -37.82 8.83 -8.99
CA GLU A 315 -37.42 9.69 -10.10
C GLU A 315 -36.30 10.65 -9.71
N GLU A 316 -36.36 11.23 -8.50
CA GLU A 316 -35.27 12.06 -7.98
C GLU A 316 -33.97 11.27 -7.79
N LEU A 317 -34.09 10.03 -7.29
CA LEU A 317 -32.96 9.11 -7.16
C LEU A 317 -32.30 8.83 -8.52
N LYS A 318 -33.09 8.43 -9.53
CA LYS A 318 -32.57 8.17 -10.90
C LYS A 318 -31.90 9.40 -11.49
N ALA A 319 -32.53 10.57 -11.38
CA ALA A 319 -31.98 11.82 -11.89
C ALA A 319 -30.67 12.22 -11.18
N GLN A 320 -30.50 11.87 -9.90
CA GLN A 320 -29.22 12.06 -9.22
C GLN A 320 -28.17 11.05 -9.66
N ILE A 321 -28.51 9.76 -9.80
CA ILE A 321 -27.56 8.74 -10.28
C ILE A 321 -27.02 9.11 -11.66
N GLN A 322 -27.86 9.58 -12.58
CA GLN A 322 -27.43 10.03 -13.91
C GLN A 322 -26.46 11.22 -13.85
N ARG A 323 -26.68 12.16 -12.91
CA ARG A 323 -25.74 13.28 -12.68
C ARG A 323 -24.42 12.81 -12.11
N ASP A 324 -24.46 11.88 -11.15
CA ASP A 324 -23.26 11.30 -10.54
C ASP A 324 -22.43 10.54 -11.59
N GLU A 325 -23.09 9.77 -12.47
CA GLU A 325 -22.45 9.07 -13.59
C GLU A 325 -21.81 10.05 -14.59
N ALA A 326 -22.55 11.08 -15.02
CA ALA A 326 -22.03 12.07 -15.96
C ALA A 326 -20.78 12.78 -15.41
N GLU A 327 -20.80 13.15 -14.13
CA GLU A 327 -19.66 13.78 -13.47
C GLU A 327 -18.48 12.81 -13.29
N ALA A 328 -18.75 11.56 -12.89
CA ALA A 328 -17.73 10.53 -12.78
C ALA A 328 -17.03 10.30 -14.13
N ARG A 329 -17.79 10.17 -15.23
CA ARG A 329 -17.24 10.03 -16.58
C ARG A 329 -16.37 11.23 -16.97
N ARG A 330 -16.81 12.46 -16.67
CA ARG A 330 -16.05 13.68 -16.92
C ARG A 330 -14.70 13.66 -16.18
N ILE A 331 -14.70 13.25 -14.91
CA ILE A 331 -13.49 13.15 -14.09
C ILE A 331 -12.55 12.06 -14.63
N LEU A 332 -13.08 10.85 -14.85
CA LEU A 332 -12.30 9.68 -15.24
C LEU A 332 -11.70 9.81 -16.64
N ALA A 333 -12.34 10.55 -17.55
CA ALA A 333 -11.83 10.87 -18.88
C ALA A 333 -10.54 11.73 -18.85
N THR A 334 -10.24 12.41 -17.74
CA THR A 334 -9.01 13.21 -17.60
C THR A 334 -7.79 12.39 -17.17
N LEU A 335 -7.98 11.13 -16.80
CA LEU A 335 -6.92 10.28 -16.29
C LEU A 335 -6.28 9.46 -17.43
N PRO A 336 -4.94 9.33 -17.47
CA PRO A 336 -4.29 8.48 -18.45
C PRO A 336 -4.66 7.00 -18.24
N GLY A 337 -4.61 6.23 -19.33
CA GLY A 337 -4.84 4.78 -19.35
C GLY A 337 -6.29 4.38 -19.15
N HIS A 338 -7.04 4.15 -20.24
CA HIS A 338 -8.16 3.21 -20.18
C HIS A 338 -7.56 1.82 -19.91
N GLY A 339 -7.68 1.30 -18.69
CA GLY A 339 -7.16 -0.03 -18.34
C GLY A 339 -6.05 -0.09 -17.29
N GLU A 340 -5.68 1.02 -16.63
CA GLU A 340 -4.73 1.00 -15.51
C GLU A 340 -5.32 1.70 -14.26
N ALA A 341 -4.93 1.25 -13.07
CA ALA A 341 -5.40 1.79 -11.80
C ALA A 341 -5.12 3.30 -11.68
N ALA A 342 -3.97 3.74 -12.17
CA ALA A 342 -3.43 5.11 -12.23
C ALA A 342 -2.10 5.01 -13.00
N PRO A 343 -1.52 6.11 -13.54
CA PRO A 343 -0.15 6.04 -14.02
C PRO A 343 0.74 5.62 -12.86
N GLU A 344 1.44 4.51 -13.01
CA GLU A 344 2.55 4.17 -12.13
C GLU A 344 3.54 5.31 -12.27
N VAL A 345 3.59 6.19 -11.25
CA VAL A 345 4.48 7.35 -11.30
C VAL A 345 5.88 6.79 -11.49
N ALA A 346 6.48 7.12 -12.64
CA ALA A 346 7.83 6.73 -12.98
C ALA A 346 8.72 7.04 -11.77
N TRP A 347 9.47 6.02 -11.36
CA TRP A 347 10.51 6.15 -10.36
C TRP A 347 11.40 7.32 -10.76
N PRO A 348 11.78 8.24 -9.86
CA PRO A 348 12.92 9.07 -10.17
C PRO A 348 14.09 8.12 -10.44
N ASP A 349 14.49 8.05 -11.70
CA ASP A 349 15.82 7.56 -12.06
C ASP A 349 16.79 8.43 -11.24
N ALA A 350 17.55 7.77 -10.37
CA ALA A 350 18.33 8.34 -9.27
C ALA A 350 17.54 8.58 -7.96
N PHE A 351 17.60 7.57 -7.09
CA PHE A 351 17.60 7.78 -5.65
C PHE A 351 18.92 8.47 -5.25
N ASP A 352 19.11 9.73 -5.67
CA ASP A 352 20.12 10.61 -5.08
C ASP A 352 19.60 11.08 -3.73
N ALA A 353 19.56 10.15 -2.76
CA ALA A 353 19.69 10.58 -1.38
C ALA A 353 21.08 11.24 -1.27
N PRO A 354 21.22 12.44 -0.69
CA PRO A 354 22.53 13.00 -0.42
C PRO A 354 23.34 11.93 0.33
N GLY A 355 24.55 11.65 -0.16
CA GLY A 355 25.44 10.65 0.43
C GLY A 355 25.56 10.83 1.95
N PRO A 356 25.94 9.78 2.68
CA PRO A 356 26.01 9.84 4.14
C PRO A 356 26.81 11.08 4.56
N ALA A 357 26.19 11.95 5.35
CA ALA A 357 26.90 13.05 5.98
C ALA A 357 27.99 12.40 6.85
N SER A 358 29.23 12.52 6.39
CA SER A 358 30.41 12.13 7.15
C SER A 358 30.55 13.08 8.34
N SER A 359 30.32 12.58 9.55
CA SER A 359 30.96 13.07 10.77
C SER A 359 30.88 12.00 11.85
#